data_AF-A0A1Q4GN33-F1
#
_entry.id   AF-A0A1Q4GN33-F1
#
_cell.length_a   1.000
_cell.length_b   1.000
_cell.length_c   1.000
_cell.angle_alpha   90.00
_cell.angle_beta   90.00
_cell.angle_gamma   90.00
#
_symmetry.space_group_name_H-M   'P 1'
#
loop_
_entity.id
_entity.type
_entity.pdbx_description
1 polymer ?
#
loop_
_entity_poly.entity_id
_entity_poly.type
_entity_poly.pdbx_seq_one_letter_code
_entity_poly.pdbx_strand_id
1 'polypeptide(L)'
;MAQPAAPVADGSPPWWRNWKVMLPVWLGIGGLVALGLHYDVDRSVIAGSVVVVGLVSNAFAWLLGIVALVPVIGPFIVKVLSIGFVWLLNAVGYLVSYIAIRRGYSKDVLTYRGLTVALIIGIVIGFVLGKLIG
;
A
#
# COMPACT_ATOMS: atom_id res chain seq x y z
N MET A 1 33.61 -27.56 7.83
CA MET A 1 33.54 -26.43 8.79
C MET A 1 32.77 -25.31 8.13
N ALA A 2 31.60 -24.97 8.66
CA ALA A 2 30.73 -23.93 8.10
C ALA A 2 31.34 -22.53 8.36
N GLN A 3 31.38 -21.71 7.33
CA GLN A 3 31.86 -20.34 7.35
C GLN A 3 30.79 -19.48 8.06
N PRO A 4 31.11 -18.70 9.11
CA PRO A 4 30.11 -17.91 9.81
C PRO A 4 29.59 -16.79 8.88
N ALA A 5 28.27 -16.72 8.74
CA ALA A 5 27.60 -15.70 7.93
C ALA A 5 27.94 -14.29 8.45
N ALA A 6 28.38 -13.41 7.55
CA ALA A 6 28.69 -12.03 7.87
C ALA A 6 27.43 -11.28 8.34
N PRO A 7 27.51 -10.44 9.38
CA PRO A 7 26.38 -9.62 9.83
C PRO A 7 25.99 -8.65 8.71
N VAL A 8 24.68 -8.63 8.41
CA VAL A 8 24.09 -7.75 7.41
C VAL A 8 24.28 -6.31 7.88
N ALA A 9 24.97 -5.48 7.09
CA ALA A 9 25.21 -4.09 7.43
C ALA A 9 23.93 -3.29 7.16
N ASP A 10 23.22 -2.94 8.23
CA ASP A 10 22.06 -2.06 8.19
C ASP A 10 22.48 -0.68 7.66
N GLY A 11 22.12 -0.35 6.42
CA GLY A 11 22.51 0.89 5.72
C GLY A 11 21.93 2.19 6.28
N SER A 12 21.50 2.21 7.55
CA SER A 12 21.06 3.43 8.22
C SER A 12 22.29 4.20 8.73
N PRO A 13 22.38 5.53 8.49
CA PRO A 13 23.41 6.35 9.13
C PRO A 13 23.44 6.09 10.64
N PRO A 14 24.62 5.87 11.25
CA PRO A 14 24.73 5.81 12.70
C PRO A 14 24.15 7.10 13.29
N TRP A 15 23.30 6.99 14.31
CA TRP A 15 22.60 8.14 14.92
C TRP A 15 23.55 9.28 15.35
N TRP A 16 24.81 8.95 15.67
CA TRP A 16 25.90 9.89 15.96
C TRP A 16 26.31 10.80 14.79
N ARG A 17 26.02 10.43 13.55
CA ARG A 17 26.39 11.23 12.37
C ARG A 17 25.56 12.51 12.24
N ASN A 18 24.32 12.50 12.76
CA ASN A 18 23.40 13.64 12.72
C ASN A 18 23.49 14.55 13.95
N TRP A 19 24.34 14.21 14.94
CA TRP A 19 24.60 15.00 16.16
C TRP A 19 24.96 16.45 15.84
N LYS A 20 25.73 16.67 14.76
CA LYS A 20 26.16 18.01 14.32
C LYS A 20 25.00 18.90 13.86
N VAL A 21 23.88 18.31 13.44
CA VAL A 21 22.67 19.04 13.03
C VAL A 21 21.67 19.12 14.20
N MET A 22 21.57 18.07 15.01
CA MET A 22 20.69 18.07 16.18
C MET A 22 21.13 19.08 17.25
N LEU A 23 22.43 19.23 17.49
CA LEU A 23 22.96 20.20 18.47
C LEU A 23 22.53 21.66 18.21
N PRO A 24 22.73 22.24 17.01
CA PRO A 24 22.32 23.61 16.73
C PRO A 24 20.79 23.78 16.75
N VAL A 25 20.02 22.74 16.38
CA VAL A 25 18.56 22.76 16.50
C VAL A 25 18.13 22.83 17.97
N TRP A 26 18.73 22.00 18.83
CA TRP A 26 18.47 22.02 20.28
C TRP A 26 18.89 23.34 20.92
N LEU A 27 20.04 23.89 20.51
CA LEU A 27 20.48 25.22 20.92
C LEU A 27 19.53 26.32 20.46
N GLY A 28 19.00 26.22 19.23
CA GLY A 28 18.02 27.16 18.69
C GLY A 28 16.69 27.12 19.45
N ILE A 29 16.18 25.93 19.77
CA ILE A 29 14.98 25.74 20.58
C ILE A 29 15.21 26.28 22.00
N GLY A 30 16.32 25.92 22.64
CA GLY A 30 16.68 26.44 23.95
C GLY A 30 16.83 27.96 23.97
N GLY A 31 17.41 28.54 22.91
CA GLY A 31 17.53 29.98 22.73
C GLY A 31 16.17 30.67 22.60
N LEU A 32 15.25 30.12 21.82
CA LEU A 32 13.87 30.61 21.69
C LEU A 32 13.13 30.60 23.02
N VAL A 33 13.28 29.53 23.81
CA VAL A 33 12.70 29.42 25.15
C VAL A 33 13.31 30.45 26.10
N ALA A 34 14.64 30.61 26.08
CA ALA A 34 15.33 31.62 26.89
C ALA A 34 14.91 33.05 26.52
N LEU A 35 14.69 33.32 25.23
CA LEU A 35 14.19 34.61 24.75
C LEU A 35 12.76 34.88 25.27
N GLY A 36 11.89 33.88 25.22
CA GLY A 36 10.53 33.97 25.78
C GLY A 36 10.52 34.23 27.28
N LEU A 37 11.46 33.64 28.03
CA LEU A 37 11.64 33.91 29.47
C LEU A 37 12.25 35.29 29.74
N HIS A 38 13.19 35.75 28.91
CA HIS A 38 13.84 37.06 29.09
C HIS A 38 12.89 38.24 28.80
N TYR A 39 11.96 38.07 27.88
CA TYR A 39 10.93 39.06 27.55
C TYR A 39 9.69 39.01 28.47
N ASP A 40 9.72 38.20 29.53
CA ASP A 40 8.60 38.00 30.48
C ASP A 40 7.27 37.72 29.75
N VAL A 41 7.32 36.91 28.68
CA VAL A 41 6.15 36.62 27.87
C VAL A 41 5.13 35.91 28.75
N ASP A 42 3.92 36.49 28.80
CA ASP A 42 2.81 35.95 29.59
C ASP A 42 2.62 34.45 29.33
N ARG A 43 2.53 33.66 30.41
CA ARG A 43 2.38 32.20 30.34
C ARG A 43 1.21 31.77 29.45
N SER A 44 0.16 32.60 29.39
CA SER A 44 -1.01 32.38 28.53
C SER A 44 -0.67 32.45 27.03
N VAL A 45 0.24 33.34 26.63
CA VAL A 45 0.70 33.49 25.24
C VAL A 45 1.61 32.33 24.84
N ILE A 46 2.50 31.90 25.74
CA ILE A 46 3.33 30.71 25.53
C ILE A 46 2.46 29.46 25.42
N ALA A 47 1.52 29.26 26.35
CA ALA A 47 0.61 28.11 26.30
C ALA A 47 -0.27 28.13 25.04
N GLY A 48 -0.83 29.29 24.69
CA GLY A 48 -1.66 29.44 23.48
C GLY A 48 -0.89 29.13 22.20
N SER A 49 0.33 29.65 22.06
CA SER A 49 1.18 29.38 20.88
C SER A 49 1.60 27.91 20.78
N VAL A 50 1.96 27.27 21.90
CA VAL A 50 2.27 25.84 21.93
C VAL A 50 1.06 24.99 21.53
N VAL A 51 -0.14 25.34 22.01
CA VAL A 51 -1.37 24.64 21.63
C VAL A 51 -1.66 24.80 20.14
N VAL A 52 -1.55 26.02 19.61
CA VAL A 52 -1.78 26.27 18.17
C VAL A 52 -0.80 25.50 17.31
N VAL A 53 0.50 25.57 17.63
CA VAL A 53 1.53 24.82 16.90
C VAL A 53 1.28 23.32 17.01
N GLY A 54 0.97 22.81 18.20
CA GLY A 54 0.66 21.40 18.41
C GLY A 54 -0.55 20.92 17.62
N LEU A 55 -1.63 21.70 17.57
CA LEU A 55 -2.82 21.39 16.78
C LEU A 55 -2.52 21.35 15.28
N VAL A 56 -1.79 22.34 14.77
CA VAL A 56 -1.38 22.40 13.37
C VAL A 56 -0.47 21.22 13.03
N SER A 57 0.55 20.94 13.84
CA SER A 57 1.44 19.79 13.65
C SER A 57 0.68 18.46 13.66
N ASN A 58 -0.31 18.30 14.56
CA ASN A 58 -1.14 17.11 14.60
C ASN A 58 -1.98 16.96 13.31
N ALA A 59 -2.55 18.05 12.80
CA ALA A 59 -3.28 18.03 11.53
C ALA A 59 -2.39 17.58 10.36
N PHE A 60 -1.13 18.06 10.30
CA PHE A 60 -0.15 17.56 9.32
C PHE A 60 0.19 16.09 9.51
N ALA A 61 0.32 15.61 10.75
CA ALA A 61 0.55 14.19 11.03
C ALA A 61 -0.61 13.32 10.51
N TRP A 62 -1.86 13.75 10.66
CA TRP A 62 -3.03 13.08 10.10
C TRP A 62 -3.00 13.04 8.56
N LEU A 63 -2.67 14.16 7.91
CA LEU A 63 -2.54 14.20 6.45
C LEU A 63 -1.47 13.23 5.94
N LEU A 64 -0.29 13.23 6.56
CA LEU A 64 0.78 12.29 6.23
C LEU A 64 0.37 10.84 6.53
N GLY A 65 -0.38 10.61 7.61
CA GLY A 65 -0.94 9.30 7.94
C GLY A 65 -1.87 8.76 6.86
N ILE A 66 -2.73 9.61 6.29
CA ILE A 66 -3.61 9.23 5.17
C ILE A 66 -2.78 8.87 3.93
N VAL A 67 -1.76 9.68 3.60
CA VAL A 67 -0.87 9.40 2.46
C VAL A 67 -0.10 8.09 2.67
N ALA A 68 0.36 7.82 3.88
CA ALA A 68 1.04 6.57 4.23
C ALA A 68 0.12 5.34 4.15
N LEU A 69 -1.20 5.52 4.22
CA LEU A 69 -2.19 4.45 4.11
C LEU A 69 -2.48 4.03 2.66
N VAL A 70 -2.22 4.90 1.67
CA VAL A 70 -2.39 4.62 0.23
C VAL A 70 -1.78 3.28 -0.21
N PRO A 71 -0.49 2.97 0.08
CA PRO A 71 0.11 1.69 -0.31
C PRO A 71 -0.51 0.48 0.38
N VAL A 72 -1.22 0.67 1.50
CA VAL A 72 -1.93 -0.41 2.20
C VAL A 72 -3.27 -0.66 1.53
N ILE A 73 -4.05 0.39 1.25
CA ILE A 73 -5.39 0.27 0.65
C ILE A 73 -5.33 -0.30 -0.77
N GLY A 74 -4.30 0.06 -1.55
CA GLY A 74 -4.14 -0.43 -2.93
C GLY A 74 -4.27 -1.95 -3.07
N PRO A 75 -3.41 -2.74 -2.38
CA PRO A 75 -3.51 -4.20 -2.34
C PRO A 75 -4.86 -4.74 -1.85
N PHE A 76 -5.51 -4.07 -0.89
CA PHE A 76 -6.83 -4.49 -0.39
C PHE A 76 -7.89 -4.41 -1.48
N ILE A 77 -7.94 -3.29 -2.22
CA ILE A 77 -8.90 -3.12 -3.34
C ILE A 77 -8.67 -4.20 -4.39
N VAL A 78 -7.42 -4.43 -4.79
CA VAL A 78 -7.09 -5.46 -5.79
C VAL A 78 -7.49 -6.85 -5.32
N LYS A 79 -7.28 -7.19 -4.04
CA LYS A 79 -7.68 -8.50 -3.48
C LYS A 79 -9.18 -8.70 -3.52
N VAL A 80 -9.97 -7.69 -3.10
CA VAL A 80 -11.44 -7.77 -3.13
C VAL A 80 -11.94 -7.95 -4.56
N LEU A 81 -11.43 -7.16 -5.51
CA LEU A 81 -11.82 -7.25 -6.91
C LEU A 81 -11.43 -8.59 -7.53
N SER A 82 -10.23 -9.08 -7.22
CA SER A 82 -9.72 -10.37 -7.72
C SER A 82 -10.55 -11.55 -7.21
N ILE A 83 -10.93 -11.57 -5.93
CA ILE A 83 -11.79 -12.62 -5.36
C ILE A 83 -13.15 -12.64 -6.06
N GLY A 84 -13.76 -11.48 -6.30
CA GLY A 84 -15.01 -11.37 -7.04
C GLY A 84 -14.88 -11.88 -8.48
N PHE A 85 -13.80 -11.50 -9.17
CA PHE A 85 -13.54 -11.93 -10.54
C PHE A 85 -13.34 -13.45 -10.66
N VAL A 86 -12.61 -14.06 -9.71
CA VAL A 86 -12.42 -15.52 -9.66
C VAL A 86 -13.74 -16.24 -9.48
N TRP A 87 -14.63 -15.75 -8.61
CA TRP A 87 -15.97 -16.32 -8.44
C TRP A 87 -16.80 -16.23 -9.72
N LEU A 88 -16.69 -15.12 -10.44
CA LEU A 88 -17.42 -14.89 -11.70
C LEU A 88 -16.95 -15.87 -12.78
N LEU A 89 -15.63 -16.01 -12.96
CA LEU A 89 -15.06 -17.00 -13.88
C LEU A 89 -15.44 -18.43 -13.51
N ASN A 90 -15.45 -18.76 -12.22
CA ASN A 90 -15.82 -20.07 -11.72
C ASN A 90 -17.30 -20.39 -12.03
N ALA A 91 -18.20 -19.43 -11.83
CA ALA A 91 -19.60 -19.55 -12.21
C ALA A 91 -19.79 -19.78 -13.73
N VAL A 92 -19.02 -19.06 -14.56
CA VAL A 92 -19.01 -19.29 -16.02
C VAL A 92 -18.52 -20.69 -16.35
N GLY A 93 -17.46 -21.16 -15.69
CA GLY A 93 -16.93 -22.52 -15.87
C GLY A 93 -17.97 -23.60 -15.54
N TYR A 94 -18.73 -23.41 -14.45
CA TYR A 94 -19.84 -24.30 -14.11
C TYR A 94 -20.99 -24.22 -15.12
N LEU A 95 -21.31 -23.03 -15.63
CA LEU A 95 -22.36 -22.88 -16.64
C LEU A 95 -21.99 -23.60 -17.95
N VAL A 96 -20.75 -23.44 -18.42
CA VAL A 96 -20.23 -24.14 -19.61
C VAL A 96 -20.24 -25.65 -19.39
N SER A 97 -19.81 -26.12 -18.21
CA SER A 97 -19.82 -27.53 -17.85
C SER A 97 -21.24 -28.10 -17.77
N TYR A 98 -22.19 -27.32 -17.24
CA TYR A 98 -23.59 -27.69 -17.17
C TYR A 98 -24.21 -27.83 -18.57
N ILE A 99 -23.96 -26.87 -19.46
CA ILE A 99 -24.41 -26.91 -20.86
C ILE A 99 -23.80 -28.12 -21.57
N ALA A 100 -22.51 -28.37 -21.37
CA ALA A 100 -21.80 -29.52 -21.91
C ALA A 100 -22.47 -30.86 -21.53
N ILE A 101 -22.84 -31.04 -20.25
CA ILE A 101 -23.53 -32.23 -19.77
C ILE A 101 -24.95 -32.34 -20.34
N ARG A 102 -25.71 -31.24 -20.29
CA ARG A 102 -27.10 -31.17 -20.80
C ARG A 102 -27.23 -31.52 -22.27
N ARG A 103 -26.21 -31.20 -23.06
CA ARG A 103 -26.26 -31.31 -24.53
C ARG A 103 -25.77 -32.68 -25.03
N GLY A 104 -25.42 -33.60 -24.13
CA GLY A 104 -25.15 -35.01 -24.45
C GLY A 104 -24.00 -35.24 -25.42
N TYR A 105 -23.06 -34.29 -25.55
CA TYR A 105 -21.92 -34.44 -26.45
C TYR A 105 -20.92 -35.43 -25.87
N SER A 106 -20.62 -36.46 -26.67
CA SER A 106 -19.67 -37.54 -26.37
C SER A 106 -18.39 -37.00 -25.74
N LYS A 107 -18.04 -37.60 -24.60
CA LYS A 107 -16.95 -37.20 -23.70
C LYS A 107 -15.57 -37.06 -24.37
N ASP A 108 -15.37 -37.57 -25.58
CA ASP A 108 -14.07 -37.56 -26.25
C ASP A 108 -13.63 -36.20 -26.83
N VAL A 109 -14.51 -35.50 -27.54
CA VAL A 109 -14.13 -34.22 -28.15
C VAL A 109 -14.24 -33.07 -27.16
N LEU A 110 -15.12 -33.17 -26.17
CA LEU A 110 -15.41 -32.09 -25.23
C LEU A 110 -14.37 -32.00 -24.10
N THR A 111 -13.84 -33.13 -23.64
CA THR A 111 -12.89 -33.18 -22.52
C THR A 111 -11.54 -32.57 -22.87
N TYR A 112 -11.07 -32.69 -24.11
CA TYR A 112 -9.77 -32.15 -24.53
C TYR A 112 -9.88 -31.02 -25.55
N ARG A 113 -10.68 -31.20 -26.62
CA ARG A 113 -10.76 -30.20 -27.71
C ARG A 113 -11.70 -29.06 -27.36
N GLY A 114 -12.88 -29.37 -26.81
CA GLY A 114 -13.84 -28.37 -26.35
C GLY A 114 -13.30 -27.48 -25.25
N LEU A 115 -12.61 -28.08 -24.25
CA LEU A 115 -11.93 -27.34 -23.19
C LEU A 115 -10.86 -26.39 -23.76
N THR A 116 -10.00 -26.88 -24.66
CA THR A 116 -8.94 -26.07 -25.29
C THR A 116 -9.54 -24.93 -26.12
N VAL A 117 -10.60 -25.18 -26.89
CA VAL A 117 -11.27 -24.14 -27.70
C VAL A 117 -11.91 -23.07 -26.81
N ALA A 118 -12.60 -23.46 -25.74
CA ALA A 118 -13.19 -22.51 -24.78
C ALA A 118 -12.10 -21.65 -24.10
N LEU A 119 -10.96 -22.26 -23.76
CA LEU A 119 -9.83 -21.59 -23.12
C LEU A 119 -9.13 -20.61 -24.09
N ILE A 120 -8.92 -21.01 -25.35
CA ILE A 120 -8.41 -20.13 -26.41
C ILE A 120 -9.35 -18.95 -26.65
N ILE A 121 -10.67 -19.18 -26.76
CA ILE A 121 -11.65 -18.12 -26.96
C ILE A 121 -11.64 -17.14 -25.78
N GLY A 122 -11.59 -17.64 -24.54
CA GLY A 122 -11.50 -16.80 -23.34
C GLY A 122 -10.26 -15.92 -23.32
N ILE A 123 -9.09 -16.49 -23.66
CA ILE A 123 -7.82 -15.74 -23.74
C ILE A 123 -7.88 -14.68 -24.84
N VAL A 124 -8.39 -15.02 -26.03
CA VAL A 124 -8.49 -14.08 -27.16
C VAL A 124 -9.42 -12.91 -26.83
N ILE A 125 -10.58 -13.17 -26.24
CA ILE A 125 -11.52 -12.12 -25.83
C ILE A 125 -10.88 -11.24 -24.74
N GLY A 126 -10.22 -11.84 -23.75
CA GLY A 126 -9.50 -11.10 -22.71
C GLY A 126 -8.40 -10.20 -23.27
N PHE A 127 -7.63 -10.68 -24.26
CA PHE A 127 -6.57 -9.92 -24.92
C PHE A 127 -7.13 -8.72 -25.69
N VAL A 128 -8.22 -8.90 -26.45
CA VAL A 128 -8.85 -7.82 -27.21
C VAL A 128 -9.41 -6.75 -26.27
N LEU A 129 -10.11 -7.15 -25.20
CA LEU A 129 -10.64 -6.21 -24.21
C LEU A 129 -9.53 -5.45 -23.48
N GLY A 130 -8.45 -6.15 -23.09
CA GLY A 130 -7.30 -5.53 -22.45
C GLY A 130 -6.61 -4.48 -23.33
N LYS A 131 -6.50 -4.75 -24.64
CA LYS A 131 -5.91 -3.83 -25.63
C LYS A 131 -6.81 -2.64 -26.00
N LEU A 132 -8.12 -2.74 -25.76
CA LEU A 132 -9.07 -1.65 -26.04
C LEU A 132 -9.24 -0.71 -24.84
N ILE A 133 -8.99 -1.18 -23.63
CA ILE A 133 -9.14 -0.44 -22.37
C ILE A 133 -7.81 0.14 -21.87
N GLY A 134 -6.68 -0.51 -22.17
CA GLY A 134 -5.32 0.01 -21.92
C GLY A 134 -4.72 0.64 -23.16
#